data_AF-A0AAF0U6J7-F1
#
_entry.id   AF-A0AAF0U6J7-F1
#
_cell.length_a   1.000
_cell.length_b   1.000
_cell.length_c   1.000
_cell.angle_alpha   90.00
_cell.angle_beta   90.00
_cell.angle_gamma   90.00
#
_symmetry.space_group_name_H-M   'P 1'
#
loop_
_entity.id
_entity.type
_entity.pdbx_description
1 polymer ?
#
loop_
_entity_poly.entity_id
_entity_poly.type
_entity_poly.pdbx_seq_one_letter_code
_entity_poly.pdbx_strand_id
1 'polypeptide(L)'
;MYIVQVESPESQISTQSSRMDLESGYKSFMPKTIETADSDGNPRLIYSYHNVIIGFAARLSAKQVKEMEKKPGFISAWPQRILSLNTTHTTSFLGLHQNVGLWRDANYGKGVIIGVLDTGITPDHPSFSDVGMPPPPAKWKGKCELNFTKKCNNKLIGARNFPISSDSPIDNDGHGTHTSSIAAGSFVKGANVYGNTKGTAVGIAPLDHLAIYKG
;
A
#
# COMPACT_ATOMS: atom_id res chain seq x y z
N MET A 1 -6.39 0.00 -20.66
CA MET A 1 -7.12 -0.96 -19.79
C MET A 1 -8.18 -0.18 -19.04
N TYR A 2 -9.39 -0.72 -18.93
CA TYR A 2 -10.52 -0.12 -18.24
C TYR A 2 -11.05 -1.08 -17.19
N ILE A 3 -11.51 -0.54 -16.07
CA ILE A 3 -12.36 -1.24 -15.11
C ILE A 3 -13.80 -0.84 -15.45
N VAL A 4 -14.66 -1.83 -15.62
CA VAL A 4 -16.06 -1.68 -16.01
C VAL A 4 -16.93 -2.23 -14.89
N GLN A 5 -17.94 -1.46 -14.48
CA GLN A 5 -18.96 -1.85 -13.53
C GLN A 5 -20.30 -2.04 -14.27
N VAL A 6 -20.98 -3.14 -13.93
CA VAL A 6 -22.27 -3.51 -14.51
C VAL A 6 -23.25 -3.89 -13.40
N GLU A 7 -24.54 -3.90 -13.73
CA GLU A 7 -25.59 -4.39 -12.83
C GLU A 7 -25.41 -5.88 -12.54
N SER A 8 -25.81 -6.29 -11.33
CA SER A 8 -25.87 -7.70 -10.95
C SER A 8 -26.88 -8.43 -11.83
N PRO A 9 -26.55 -9.58 -12.43
CA PRO A 9 -27.54 -10.44 -13.08
C PRO A 9 -28.49 -11.14 -12.10
N GLU A 10 -28.65 -10.63 -10.88
CA GLU A 10 -29.58 -11.14 -9.87
C GLU A 10 -31.03 -10.82 -10.22
N SER A 11 -31.58 -11.60 -11.14
CA SER A 11 -32.96 -12.04 -11.03
C SER A 11 -33.12 -13.55 -10.81
N GLN A 12 -32.08 -14.41 -10.86
CA GLN A 12 -32.21 -15.86 -10.55
C GLN A 12 -30.95 -16.57 -9.97
N ILE A 13 -30.91 -16.73 -8.63
CA ILE A 13 -30.54 -17.91 -7.78
C ILE A 13 -29.14 -18.64 -7.85
N SER A 14 -28.57 -18.89 -6.64
CA SER A 14 -27.64 -19.97 -6.17
C SER A 14 -26.11 -19.90 -6.41
N THR A 15 -25.35 -20.24 -5.35
CA THR A 15 -23.98 -19.80 -5.01
C THR A 15 -22.81 -20.59 -5.60
N GLN A 16 -23.03 -21.55 -6.50
CA GLN A 16 -21.92 -22.30 -7.17
C GLN A 16 -22.02 -22.41 -8.70
N SER A 17 -23.22 -22.30 -9.30
CA SER A 17 -23.39 -22.11 -10.77
C SER A 17 -22.99 -20.69 -11.21
N SER A 18 -23.01 -19.75 -10.26
CA SER A 18 -22.93 -18.30 -10.46
C SER A 18 -21.67 -17.79 -11.17
N ARG A 19 -20.52 -18.45 -11.06
CA ARG A 19 -19.25 -17.88 -11.52
C ARG A 19 -19.06 -17.99 -13.04
N MET A 20 -19.43 -19.12 -13.64
CA MET A 20 -19.39 -19.30 -15.10
C MET A 20 -20.51 -18.50 -15.81
N ASP A 21 -21.66 -18.35 -15.16
CA ASP A 21 -22.78 -17.56 -15.65
C ASP A 21 -22.46 -16.05 -15.63
N LEU A 22 -21.78 -15.56 -14.58
CA LEU A 22 -21.28 -14.18 -14.47
C LEU A 22 -20.25 -13.84 -15.55
N GLU A 23 -19.27 -14.70 -15.81
CA GLU A 23 -18.27 -14.44 -16.85
C GLU A 23 -18.88 -14.42 -18.26
N SER A 24 -19.88 -15.28 -18.50
CA SER A 24 -20.66 -15.27 -19.73
C SER A 24 -21.45 -13.97 -19.87
N GLY A 25 -22.05 -13.49 -18.77
CA GLY A 25 -22.69 -12.17 -18.70
C GLY A 25 -21.72 -11.03 -19.01
N TYR A 26 -20.52 -11.02 -18.42
CA TYR A 26 -19.49 -10.01 -18.69
C TYR A 26 -18.99 -10.04 -20.14
N LYS A 27 -18.83 -11.23 -20.73
CA LYS A 27 -18.49 -11.38 -22.15
C LYS A 27 -19.58 -10.79 -23.07
N SER A 28 -20.84 -10.75 -22.64
CA SER A 28 -21.91 -10.09 -23.43
C SER A 28 -21.72 -8.57 -23.55
N PHE A 29 -21.04 -7.93 -22.59
CA PHE A 29 -20.68 -6.52 -22.66
C PHE A 29 -19.51 -6.27 -23.62
N MET A 30 -18.71 -7.28 -23.96
CA MET A 30 -17.62 -7.15 -24.92
C MET A 30 -18.11 -6.83 -26.34
N PRO A 31 -17.29 -6.13 -27.15
CA PRO A 31 -17.56 -5.94 -28.57
C PRO A 31 -17.65 -7.30 -29.29
N LYS A 32 -18.75 -7.55 -30.02
CA LYS A 32 -18.97 -8.80 -30.78
C LYS A 32 -18.00 -8.98 -31.96
N THR A 33 -17.35 -7.91 -32.38
CA THR A 33 -16.56 -7.81 -33.61
C THR A 33 -15.09 -8.21 -33.46
N ILE A 34 -14.65 -8.72 -32.31
CA ILE A 34 -13.23 -8.95 -32.10
C ILE A 34 -12.97 -10.27 -31.37
N GLU A 35 -11.95 -10.97 -31.88
CA GLU A 35 -11.31 -12.14 -31.28
C GLU A 35 -11.14 -11.97 -29.77
N THR A 36 -11.13 -13.11 -29.06
CA THR A 36 -10.88 -13.17 -27.61
C THR A 36 -9.56 -12.53 -27.17
N ALA A 37 -8.71 -12.18 -28.14
CA ALA A 37 -7.44 -11.50 -28.00
C ALA A 37 -7.43 -10.07 -28.59
N ASP A 38 -6.52 -9.22 -28.10
CA ASP A 38 -6.14 -7.99 -28.79
C ASP A 38 -5.25 -8.28 -30.02
N SER A 39 -4.81 -7.24 -30.73
CA SER A 39 -3.97 -7.38 -31.93
C SER A 39 -2.67 -8.15 -31.70
N ASP A 40 -2.26 -8.29 -30.43
CA ASP A 40 -1.02 -8.91 -30.00
C ASP A 40 -1.26 -10.30 -29.39
N GLY A 41 -2.46 -10.87 -29.56
CA GLY A 41 -2.79 -12.21 -29.06
C GLY A 41 -3.12 -12.27 -27.56
N ASN A 42 -3.18 -11.14 -26.84
CA ASN A 42 -3.44 -11.14 -25.40
C ASN A 42 -4.94 -11.15 -25.08
N PRO A 43 -5.39 -11.89 -24.06
CA PRO A 43 -6.79 -11.91 -23.67
C PRO A 43 -7.33 -10.51 -23.35
N ARG A 44 -8.45 -10.14 -23.98
CA ARG A 44 -9.07 -8.82 -23.79
C ARG A 44 -9.74 -8.68 -22.43
N LEU A 45 -10.34 -9.74 -21.94
CA LEU A 45 -10.83 -9.83 -20.56
C LEU A 45 -9.65 -10.22 -19.68
N ILE A 46 -9.29 -9.34 -18.75
CA ILE A 46 -8.09 -9.49 -17.93
C ILE A 46 -8.48 -10.09 -16.57
N TYR A 47 -9.60 -9.63 -16.01
CA TYR A 47 -10.03 -10.05 -14.69
C TYR A 47 -11.54 -9.86 -14.51
N SER A 48 -12.17 -10.77 -13.76
CA SER A 48 -13.59 -10.71 -13.39
C SER A 48 -13.69 -10.40 -11.89
N TYR A 49 -14.35 -9.31 -11.53
CA TYR A 49 -14.61 -8.93 -10.13
C TYR A 49 -15.93 -9.56 -9.66
N HIS A 50 -15.94 -10.02 -8.41
CA HIS A 50 -17.10 -10.73 -7.83
C HIS A 50 -17.52 -10.22 -6.44
N ASN A 51 -16.59 -9.63 -5.67
CA ASN A 51 -16.83 -9.31 -4.25
C ASN A 51 -17.05 -7.82 -4.00
N VAL A 52 -16.10 -6.98 -4.45
CA VAL A 52 -16.05 -5.55 -4.11
C VAL A 52 -16.74 -4.69 -5.17
N ILE A 53 -16.74 -5.16 -6.41
CA ILE A 53 -17.39 -4.54 -7.57
C ILE A 53 -17.98 -5.70 -8.39
N ILE A 54 -19.20 -5.51 -8.91
CA ILE A 54 -19.79 -6.37 -9.94
C ILE A 54 -19.34 -5.80 -11.28
N GLY A 55 -18.39 -6.47 -11.93
CA GLY A 55 -17.71 -5.90 -13.08
C GLY A 55 -16.47 -6.67 -13.50
N PHE A 56 -15.70 -6.10 -14.42
CA PHE A 56 -14.49 -6.72 -14.97
C PHE A 56 -13.44 -5.69 -15.40
N ALA A 57 -12.20 -6.13 -15.52
CA ALA A 57 -11.11 -5.37 -16.13
C ALA A 57 -10.86 -5.88 -17.56
N ALA A 58 -10.79 -4.97 -18.52
CA ALA A 58 -10.59 -5.32 -19.93
C ALA A 58 -9.70 -4.33 -20.70
N ARG A 59 -9.05 -4.83 -21.75
CA ARG A 59 -8.34 -4.00 -22.75
C ARG A 59 -9.36 -3.46 -23.76
N LEU A 60 -9.80 -2.24 -23.51
CA LEU A 60 -10.76 -1.51 -24.35
C LEU A 60 -10.18 -0.18 -24.82
N SER A 61 -10.57 0.25 -26.02
CA SER A 61 -10.37 1.62 -26.50
C SER A 61 -11.50 2.53 -26.01
N ALA A 62 -11.25 3.85 -25.97
CA ALA A 62 -12.28 4.83 -25.60
C ALA A 62 -13.54 4.72 -26.49
N LYS A 63 -13.38 4.40 -27.78
CA LYS A 63 -14.51 4.17 -28.70
C LYS A 63 -15.32 2.93 -28.30
N GLN A 64 -14.65 1.85 -27.89
CA GLN A 64 -15.32 0.62 -27.44
C GLN A 64 -16.08 0.84 -26.13
N VAL A 65 -15.53 1.65 -25.21
CA VAL A 65 -16.22 2.02 -23.98
C VAL A 65 -17.48 2.83 -24.28
N LYS A 66 -17.42 3.81 -25.19
CA LYS A 66 -18.61 4.58 -25.62
C LYS A 66 -19.71 3.74 -26.25
N GLU A 67 -19.36 2.66 -26.95
CA GLU A 67 -20.37 1.73 -27.46
C GLU A 67 -20.92 0.82 -26.36
N MET A 68 -20.10 0.45 -25.38
CA MET A 68 -20.52 -0.33 -24.22
C MET A 68 -21.47 0.44 -23.31
N GLU A 69 -21.28 1.76 -23.15
CA GLU A 69 -22.17 2.65 -22.39
C GLU A 69 -23.64 2.58 -22.82
N LYS A 70 -23.90 2.18 -24.06
CA LYS A 70 -25.26 2.06 -24.62
C LYS A 70 -25.94 0.74 -24.27
N LYS A 71 -25.24 -0.21 -23.64
CA LYS A 71 -25.77 -1.55 -23.33
C LYS A 71 -26.59 -1.51 -22.03
N PRO A 72 -27.78 -2.17 -21.99
CA PRO A 72 -28.52 -2.36 -20.74
C PRO A 72 -27.65 -3.02 -19.67
N GLY A 73 -27.73 -2.55 -18.43
CA GLY A 73 -26.93 -3.03 -17.30
C GLY A 73 -25.52 -2.44 -17.21
N PHE A 74 -25.11 -1.52 -18.10
CA PHE A 74 -23.89 -0.75 -17.91
C PHE A 74 -24.08 0.31 -16.81
N ILE A 75 -23.15 0.38 -15.85
CA ILE A 75 -23.18 1.40 -14.79
C ILE A 75 -22.10 2.47 -15.05
N SER A 76 -20.84 2.05 -15.14
CA SER A 76 -19.73 2.97 -15.38
C SER A 76 -18.47 2.25 -15.88
N ALA A 77 -17.57 3.00 -16.50
CA ALA A 77 -16.24 2.51 -16.88
C ALA A 77 -15.20 3.60 -16.70
N TRP A 78 -14.03 3.23 -16.18
CA TRP A 78 -12.93 4.18 -16.00
C TRP A 78 -11.60 3.55 -16.42
N PRO A 79 -10.67 4.36 -16.99
CA PRO A 79 -9.36 3.87 -17.33
C PRO A 79 -8.62 3.46 -16.05
N GLN A 80 -8.05 2.25 -16.03
CA GLN A 80 -7.18 1.84 -14.94
C GLN A 80 -5.94 2.71 -14.96
N ARG A 81 -5.68 3.38 -13.84
CA ARG A 81 -4.48 4.19 -13.62
C ARG A 81 -3.53 3.41 -12.75
N ILE A 82 -2.27 3.32 -13.17
CA ILE A 82 -1.18 2.92 -12.27
C ILE A 82 -0.82 4.17 -11.48
N LEU A 83 -1.08 4.15 -10.18
CA LEU A 83 -0.67 5.21 -9.28
C LEU A 83 0.66 4.83 -8.66
N SER A 84 1.62 5.75 -8.66
CA SER A 84 2.86 5.59 -7.91
C SER A 84 2.60 5.89 -6.43
N LEU A 85 3.11 5.03 -5.55
CA LEU A 85 3.04 5.24 -4.11
C LEU A 85 4.02 6.35 -3.72
N ASN A 86 3.50 7.50 -3.26
CA ASN A 86 4.32 8.68 -2.94
C ASN A 86 4.31 8.97 -1.44
N THR A 87 5.31 8.49 -0.70
CA THR A 87 5.45 8.74 0.75
C THR A 87 5.75 10.21 1.08
N THR A 88 6.24 11.01 0.12
CA THR A 88 6.50 12.44 0.29
C THR A 88 5.25 13.32 0.23
N HIS A 89 4.08 12.76 -0.11
CA HIS A 89 2.82 13.49 -0.25
C HIS A 89 1.68 12.92 0.62
N THR A 90 1.74 11.65 1.01
CA THR A 90 0.66 10.96 1.73
C THR A 90 0.15 11.71 2.96
N THR A 91 1.04 12.25 3.81
CA THR A 91 0.64 12.97 5.02
C THR A 91 -0.14 14.23 4.70
N SER A 92 0.33 15.05 3.74
CA SER A 92 -0.40 16.21 3.24
C SER A 92 -1.74 15.85 2.60
N PHE A 93 -1.79 14.75 1.82
CA PHE A 93 -3.03 14.25 1.22
C PHE A 93 -4.07 13.86 2.28
N LEU A 94 -3.64 13.31 3.41
CA LEU A 94 -4.48 12.98 4.56
C LEU A 94 -4.78 14.18 5.47
N GLY A 95 -4.32 15.39 5.12
CA GLY A 95 -4.50 16.60 5.93
C GLY A 95 -3.63 16.66 7.19
N LEU A 96 -2.59 15.83 7.28
CA LEU A 96 -1.62 15.86 8.37
C LEU A 96 -0.60 16.97 8.12
N HIS A 97 -0.80 18.09 8.79
CA HIS A 97 0.05 19.28 8.68
C HIS A 97 0.76 19.57 10.01
N GLN A 98 1.97 20.12 9.93
CA GLN A 98 2.74 20.44 11.13
C GLN A 98 2.01 21.45 12.01
N ASN A 99 1.95 21.15 13.32
CA ASN A 99 1.47 22.00 14.41
C ASN A 99 -0.02 22.35 14.35
N VAL A 100 -0.81 21.61 13.57
CA VAL A 100 -2.27 21.74 13.51
C VAL A 100 -2.94 20.36 13.43
N GLY A 101 -4.23 20.31 13.75
CA GLY A 101 -5.05 19.11 13.66
C GLY A 101 -4.47 17.91 14.42
N LEU A 102 -4.69 16.71 13.86
CA LEU A 102 -4.36 15.44 14.51
C LEU A 102 -2.88 15.33 14.93
N TRP A 103 -1.94 15.85 14.14
CA TRP A 103 -0.52 15.79 14.50
C TRP A 103 -0.19 16.60 15.75
N ARG A 104 -0.78 17.78 15.91
CA ARG A 104 -0.63 18.55 17.15
C ARG A 104 -1.32 17.85 18.31
N ASP A 105 -2.56 17.43 18.10
CA ASP A 105 -3.42 16.93 19.16
C ASP A 105 -2.96 15.55 19.69
N ALA A 106 -2.41 14.69 18.82
CA ALA A 106 -1.78 13.43 19.17
C ALA A 106 -0.28 13.56 19.50
N ASN A 107 0.27 14.78 19.52
CA ASN A 107 1.67 15.06 19.77
C ASN A 107 2.63 14.27 18.86
N TYR A 108 2.25 14.11 17.58
CA TYR A 108 2.94 13.32 16.57
C TYR A 108 3.19 11.85 16.98
N GLY A 109 2.41 11.37 17.96
CA GLY A 109 2.46 10.04 18.55
C GLY A 109 3.58 9.80 19.58
N LYS A 110 4.22 10.89 20.06
CA LYS A 110 5.27 10.85 21.08
C LYS A 110 4.94 9.90 22.25
N GLY A 111 5.81 8.91 22.47
CA GLY A 111 5.67 7.91 23.55
C GLY A 111 4.84 6.66 23.19
N VAL A 112 4.32 6.59 21.96
CA VAL A 112 3.74 5.38 21.37
C VAL A 112 4.88 4.52 20.79
N ILE A 113 4.66 3.20 20.79
CA ILE A 113 5.61 2.22 20.26
C ILE A 113 4.88 1.41 19.20
N ILE A 114 5.36 1.46 17.97
CA ILE A 114 4.86 0.65 16.85
C ILE A 114 5.73 -0.60 16.71
N GLY A 115 5.10 -1.76 16.85
CA GLY A 115 5.71 -3.05 16.53
C GLY A 115 5.54 -3.36 15.05
N VAL A 116 6.63 -3.68 14.35
CA VAL A 116 6.62 -4.03 12.93
C VAL A 116 7.14 -5.46 12.77
N LEU A 117 6.32 -6.34 12.20
CA LEU A 117 6.64 -7.72 11.88
C LEU A 117 6.87 -7.80 10.37
N ASP A 118 8.13 -7.89 9.95
CA ASP A 118 8.51 -7.71 8.53
C ASP A 118 9.91 -8.30 8.26
N THR A 119 10.57 -7.91 7.17
CA THR A 119 11.88 -8.42 6.73
C THR A 119 13.09 -7.87 7.51
N GLY A 120 12.86 -6.94 8.45
CA GLY A 120 13.89 -6.31 9.27
C GLY A 120 13.90 -4.78 9.15
N ILE A 121 15.04 -4.16 9.44
CA ILE A 121 15.25 -2.73 9.27
C ILE A 121 16.68 -2.40 8.82
N THR A 122 16.84 -1.36 8.00
CA THR A 122 18.12 -0.66 7.78
C THR A 122 18.23 0.50 8.77
N PRO A 123 18.87 0.32 9.95
CA PRO A 123 18.81 1.27 11.05
C PRO A 123 19.49 2.62 10.76
N ASP A 124 20.52 2.61 9.90
CA ASP A 124 21.28 3.80 9.54
C ASP A 124 20.55 4.68 8.50
N HIS A 125 19.36 4.27 8.05
CA HIS A 125 18.55 5.04 7.11
C HIS A 125 18.04 6.35 7.76
N PRO A 126 18.08 7.51 7.07
CA PRO A 126 17.72 8.82 7.64
C PRO A 126 16.32 8.89 8.29
N SER A 127 15.37 8.10 7.79
CA SER A 127 14.02 7.97 8.37
C SER A 127 14.00 7.44 9.80
N PHE A 128 15.08 6.87 10.31
CA PHE A 128 15.18 6.34 11.68
C PHE A 128 16.13 7.14 12.57
N SER A 129 16.45 8.37 12.16
CA SER A 129 17.09 9.35 13.04
C SER A 129 16.22 9.60 14.26
N ASP A 130 16.88 9.70 15.42
CA ASP A 130 16.25 9.98 16.71
C ASP A 130 16.33 11.45 17.14
N VAL A 131 16.72 12.34 16.23
CA VAL A 131 16.70 13.78 16.48
C VAL A 131 15.28 14.22 16.83
N GLY A 132 15.13 14.79 18.03
CA GLY A 132 13.84 15.24 18.57
C GLY A 132 12.98 14.14 19.21
N MET A 133 13.45 12.88 19.22
CA MET A 133 12.76 11.80 19.92
C MET A 133 12.95 11.92 21.43
N PRO A 134 11.90 11.65 22.24
CA PRO A 134 12.08 11.44 23.68
C PRO A 134 12.86 10.13 23.94
N PRO A 135 13.33 9.91 25.17
CA PRO A 135 13.74 8.57 25.58
C PRO A 135 12.57 7.57 25.46
N PRO A 136 12.86 6.27 25.30
CA PRO A 136 11.82 5.23 25.25
C PRO A 136 10.91 5.28 26.50
N PRO A 137 9.61 4.97 26.38
CA PRO A 137 8.70 4.98 27.52
C PRO A 137 9.16 4.01 28.62
N ALA A 138 9.05 4.38 29.89
CA ALA A 138 9.49 3.54 31.01
C ALA A 138 8.83 2.14 31.06
N LYS A 139 7.65 1.99 30.45
CA LYS A 139 6.95 0.70 30.29
C LYS A 139 7.61 -0.24 29.28
N TRP A 140 8.52 0.25 28.44
CA TRP A 140 9.20 -0.54 27.42
C TRP A 140 10.15 -1.54 28.06
N LYS A 141 9.98 -2.81 27.74
CA LYS A 141 10.82 -3.93 28.22
C LYS A 141 11.45 -4.73 27.09
N GLY A 142 11.27 -4.30 25.84
CA GLY A 142 11.92 -4.93 24.71
C GLY A 142 13.41 -4.62 24.67
N LYS A 143 14.12 -5.31 23.78
CA LYS A 143 15.57 -5.17 23.62
C LYS A 143 15.95 -5.19 22.14
N CYS A 144 17.15 -4.73 21.88
CA CYS A 144 17.83 -4.98 20.62
C CYS A 144 18.73 -6.20 20.76
N GLU A 145 18.88 -6.99 19.70
CA GLU A 145 19.81 -8.11 19.70
C GLU A 145 21.24 -7.65 20.01
N LEU A 146 22.04 -8.51 20.63
CA LEU A 146 23.38 -8.16 21.15
C LEU A 146 24.28 -7.55 20.06
N ASN A 147 24.30 -8.15 18.87
CA ASN A 147 25.07 -7.67 17.72
C ASN A 147 24.43 -6.48 16.98
N PHE A 148 23.28 -6.00 17.46
CA PHE A 148 22.51 -4.90 16.89
C PHE A 148 22.31 -3.75 17.89
N THR A 149 22.70 -3.92 19.15
CA THR A 149 22.39 -2.97 20.24
C THR A 149 22.92 -1.56 19.97
N LYS A 150 24.11 -1.44 19.37
CA LYS A 150 24.71 -0.13 19.01
C LYS A 150 23.98 0.60 17.87
N LYS A 151 23.09 -0.09 17.15
CA LYS A 151 22.29 0.47 16.05
C LYS A 151 20.91 0.92 16.49
N CYS A 152 20.52 0.59 17.73
CA CYS A 152 19.31 1.13 18.33
C CYS A 152 19.57 2.49 18.95
N ASN A 153 18.53 3.31 18.96
CA ASN A 153 18.57 4.69 19.42
C ASN A 153 17.19 5.06 20.00
N ASN A 154 16.91 6.34 20.24
CA ASN A 154 15.60 6.73 20.76
C ASN A 154 14.46 6.59 19.74
N LYS A 155 14.74 6.35 18.45
CA LYS A 155 13.75 6.06 17.41
C LYS A 155 13.49 4.57 17.28
N LEU A 156 14.53 3.80 17.04
CA LEU A 156 14.54 2.34 16.96
C LEU A 156 14.93 1.77 18.32
N ILE A 157 13.93 1.43 19.13
CA ILE A 157 14.11 1.07 20.55
C ILE A 157 14.13 -0.45 20.78
N GLY A 158 13.85 -1.24 19.74
CA GLY A 158 13.83 -2.70 19.76
C GLY A 158 14.08 -3.27 18.38
N ALA A 159 14.85 -4.36 18.32
CA ALA A 159 15.12 -5.07 17.07
C ALA A 159 15.43 -6.54 17.41
N ARG A 160 14.58 -7.44 16.90
CA ARG A 160 14.61 -8.90 17.15
C ARG A 160 14.50 -9.64 15.82
N ASN A 161 14.98 -10.86 15.75
CA ASN A 161 14.82 -11.76 14.60
C ASN A 161 14.37 -13.15 15.05
N PHE A 162 13.63 -13.85 14.19
CA PHE A 162 13.10 -15.19 14.47
C PHE A 162 13.36 -16.11 13.26
N PRO A 163 13.88 -17.35 13.47
CA PRO A 163 14.39 -17.88 14.74
C PRO A 163 15.64 -17.12 15.23
N ILE A 164 15.86 -17.13 16.55
CA ILE A 164 16.91 -16.36 17.26
C ILE A 164 18.32 -16.98 17.04
N SER A 165 18.60 -17.56 15.86
CA SER A 165 19.73 -18.50 15.68
C SER A 165 20.91 -18.02 14.84
N SER A 166 20.91 -16.84 14.22
CA SER A 166 22.16 -16.23 13.68
C SER A 166 21.98 -14.87 13.06
N ASP A 167 20.77 -14.57 12.56
CA ASP A 167 20.62 -13.46 11.64
C ASP A 167 20.50 -12.12 12.35
N SER A 168 21.07 -11.10 11.73
CA SER A 168 20.88 -9.74 12.19
C SER A 168 19.43 -9.30 11.88
N PRO A 169 18.79 -8.46 12.72
CA PRO A 169 17.56 -7.74 12.38
C PRO A 169 17.69 -6.79 11.17
N ILE A 170 18.85 -6.76 10.50
CA ILE A 170 19.08 -6.03 9.27
C ILE A 170 18.15 -6.52 8.16
N ASP A 171 17.55 -5.55 7.50
CA ASP A 171 16.74 -5.76 6.31
C ASP A 171 17.63 -5.97 5.08
N ASN A 172 17.52 -7.12 4.44
CA ASN A 172 18.20 -7.42 3.17
C ASN A 172 17.25 -7.35 1.97
N ASP A 173 15.95 -7.16 2.21
CA ASP A 173 14.90 -7.12 1.19
C ASP A 173 14.49 -5.67 0.90
N GLY A 174 14.30 -4.88 1.96
CA GLY A 174 13.90 -3.48 1.90
C GLY A 174 12.44 -3.25 2.28
N HIS A 175 11.58 -4.28 2.24
CA HIS A 175 10.17 -4.16 2.58
C HIS A 175 9.96 -3.65 4.01
N GLY A 176 10.61 -4.23 5.01
CA GLY A 176 10.49 -3.80 6.42
C GLY A 176 10.97 -2.39 6.68
N THR A 177 12.06 -1.97 6.04
CA THR A 177 12.56 -0.59 6.08
C THR A 177 11.53 0.37 5.47
N HIS A 178 10.98 0.03 4.31
CA HIS A 178 10.00 0.85 3.62
C HIS A 178 8.71 0.98 4.46
N THR A 179 8.14 -0.13 4.93
CA THR A 179 6.94 -0.17 5.77
C THR A 179 7.13 0.60 7.07
N SER A 180 8.26 0.41 7.77
CA SER A 180 8.57 1.13 9.00
C SER A 180 8.69 2.63 8.77
N SER A 181 9.25 3.05 7.63
CA SER A 181 9.36 4.47 7.27
C SER A 181 8.01 5.13 6.96
N ILE A 182 7.04 4.37 6.43
CA ILE A 182 5.67 4.85 6.22
C ILE A 182 4.97 5.05 7.56
N ALA A 183 5.10 4.09 8.47
CA ALA A 183 4.43 4.14 9.77
C ALA A 183 4.98 5.30 10.62
N ALA A 184 6.31 5.34 10.77
CA ALA A 184 6.96 6.22 11.74
C ALA A 184 8.25 6.86 11.22
N GLY A 185 8.46 7.04 9.92
CA GLY A 185 9.66 7.74 9.44
C GLY A 185 9.78 9.16 9.99
N SER A 186 10.96 9.52 10.48
CA SER A 186 11.34 10.90 10.80
C SER A 186 11.34 11.77 9.55
N PHE A 187 11.32 13.10 9.71
CA PHE A 187 11.32 14.02 8.57
C PHE A 187 12.65 13.96 7.78
N VAL A 188 12.59 13.48 6.54
CA VAL A 188 13.73 13.41 5.62
C VAL A 188 13.53 14.40 4.48
N LYS A 189 14.24 15.53 4.54
CA LYS A 189 14.18 16.57 3.51
C LYS A 189 14.87 16.13 2.22
N GLY A 190 14.31 16.52 1.07
CA GLY A 190 14.92 16.27 -0.24
C GLY A 190 14.86 14.80 -0.70
N ALA A 191 14.04 13.98 -0.04
CA ALA A 191 13.81 12.59 -0.45
C ALA A 191 13.24 12.55 -1.87
N ASN A 192 13.81 11.69 -2.70
CA ASN A 192 13.43 11.49 -4.10
C ASN A 192 13.91 10.12 -4.59
N VAL A 193 13.31 9.61 -5.65
CA VAL A 193 13.76 8.40 -6.36
C VAL A 193 14.09 8.79 -7.79
N TYR A 194 15.39 8.83 -8.13
CA TYR A 194 15.89 9.31 -9.43
C TYR A 194 15.31 10.68 -9.84
N GLY A 195 15.17 11.59 -8.88
CA GLY A 195 14.59 12.92 -9.09
C GLY A 195 13.05 12.99 -9.07
N ASN A 196 12.36 11.86 -9.09
CA ASN A 196 10.90 11.81 -8.93
C ASN A 196 10.50 12.01 -7.47
N THR A 197 9.25 12.47 -7.29
CA THR A 197 8.59 12.60 -5.97
C THR A 197 9.36 13.44 -4.94
N LYS A 198 10.18 14.39 -5.42
CA LYS A 198 11.01 15.26 -4.59
C LYS A 198 10.17 15.99 -3.54
N GLY A 199 10.50 15.77 -2.27
CA GLY A 199 9.79 16.40 -1.16
C GLY A 199 10.41 16.09 0.19
N THR A 200 9.61 16.21 1.25
CA THR A 200 9.99 15.72 2.58
C THR A 200 9.28 14.40 2.81
N ALA A 201 10.02 13.30 2.91
CA ALA A 201 9.45 12.03 3.32
C ALA A 201 9.26 12.05 4.84
N VAL A 202 8.11 11.57 5.29
CA VAL A 202 7.76 11.51 6.71
C VAL A 202 6.69 10.45 6.92
N GLY A 203 6.78 9.70 8.01
CA GLY A 203 5.77 8.72 8.38
C GLY A 203 4.50 9.36 8.92
N ILE A 204 3.47 8.53 9.12
CA ILE A 204 2.20 8.97 9.71
C ILE A 204 2.38 9.45 11.15
N ALA A 205 3.23 8.80 11.94
CA ALA A 205 3.52 9.16 13.33
C ALA A 205 5.04 9.36 13.54
N PRO A 206 5.59 10.54 13.17
CA PRO A 206 7.03 10.71 13.09
C PRO A 206 7.74 10.71 14.46
N LEU A 207 7.02 10.90 15.58
CA LEU A 207 7.59 10.83 16.93
C LEU A 207 7.29 9.51 17.68
N ASP A 208 6.79 8.49 16.97
CA ASP A 208 6.64 7.14 17.53
C ASP A 208 7.97 6.41 17.60
N HIS A 209 8.11 5.55 18.58
CA HIS A 209 9.22 4.60 18.64
C HIS A 209 8.91 3.36 17.79
N LEU A 210 9.95 2.74 17.25
CA LEU A 210 9.87 1.51 16.47
C LEU A 210 10.45 0.33 17.24
N ALA A 211 9.75 -0.80 17.18
CA ALA A 211 10.24 -2.10 17.60
C ALA A 211 10.09 -3.11 16.45
N ILE A 212 11.22 -3.63 15.97
CA ILE A 212 11.27 -4.45 14.76
C ILE A 212 11.39 -5.92 15.12
N TYR A 213 10.59 -6.74 14.46
CA TYR A 213 10.54 -8.19 14.61
C TYR A 213 10.70 -8.79 13.22
N LYS A 214 11.93 -9.19 12.90
CA LYS A 214 12.25 -9.85 11.63
C LYS A 214 11.78 -11.30 11.67
N GLY A 215 10.96 -11.68 10.69
CA GLY A 215 10.50 -13.05 10.46
C GLY A 215 11.28 -13.78 9.38
#